data_AF-A0A3A5A0F3-F1
#
_entry.id   AF-A0A3A5A0F3-F1
#
_cell.length_a   1.000
_cell.length_b   1.000
_cell.length_c   1.000
_cell.angle_alpha   90.00
_cell.angle_beta   90.00
_cell.angle_gamma   90.00
#
_symmetry.space_group_name_H-M   'P 1'
#
loop_
_entity.id
_entity.type
_entity.pdbx_description
1 polymer ?
#
loop_
_entity_poly.entity_id
_entity_poly.type
_entity_poly.pdbx_seq_one_letter_code
_entity_poly.pdbx_strand_id
1 'polypeptide(L)'
;MFWGVDSWHPVDPKTGKALSKWIHNPFAGSLSASGDRGILATTGVQFSFRLVGPDEMELEMASFKKLGGLPPTAFHAALKRGAVGTVSRREWPDLSGSWRGKCLLAQPGGLKPSSVRLDLVRQDGELLWMDDVWSPTGPLTESTDPKALLRERMMGSLNPSGTGGVMTKAGVRVGFRMLSSDRMEVEFIRMAGEVEKPTAFYAVVRKGSEEPLAPVAKRMDLVGTWVGSYRYGLSDRPVDATSTLVITRQEGNILWADDVWIQPREKGDPVQHRDPMCGSLSPDQTHGALAKKGACFMFRVLDADHLELAFTGIDTNPGAFFGLFNRKR
;
A
#
# COMPACT_ATOMS: atom_id res chain seq x y z
N MET A 1 -1.76 -0.48 20.58
CA MET A 1 -2.06 -1.84 20.08
C MET A 1 -3.56 -1.92 19.88
N PHE A 2 -3.99 -2.52 18.78
CA PHE A 2 -5.40 -2.75 18.50
C PHE A 2 -5.65 -4.23 18.26
N TRP A 3 -6.67 -4.73 18.94
CA TRP A 3 -7.38 -5.93 18.56
C TRP A 3 -8.86 -5.59 18.54
N GLY A 4 -9.58 -6.09 17.55
CA GLY A 4 -10.98 -5.81 17.39
C GLY A 4 -11.59 -6.64 16.29
N VAL A 5 -12.84 -6.33 15.98
CA VAL A 5 -13.62 -7.03 14.97
C VAL A 5 -14.12 -6.01 13.96
N ASP A 6 -13.68 -6.15 12.71
CA ASP A 6 -14.28 -5.47 11.58
C ASP A 6 -15.64 -6.11 11.32
N SER A 7 -16.70 -5.33 11.52
CA SER A 7 -18.09 -5.78 11.42
C SER A 7 -18.81 -4.99 10.34
N TRP A 8 -19.25 -5.68 9.30
CA TRP A 8 -19.92 -5.03 8.18
C TRP A 8 -21.04 -5.90 7.61
N HIS A 9 -21.97 -5.22 6.95
CA HIS A 9 -23.11 -5.83 6.31
C HIS A 9 -22.81 -6.00 4.82
N PRO A 10 -22.66 -7.23 4.32
CA PRO A 10 -22.42 -7.43 2.91
C PRO A 10 -23.63 -6.99 2.08
N VAL A 11 -23.37 -6.64 0.83
CA VAL A 11 -24.37 -6.14 -0.11
C VAL A 11 -24.44 -7.11 -1.29
N ASP A 12 -25.65 -7.44 -1.71
CA ASP A 12 -25.87 -8.21 -2.93
C ASP A 12 -25.47 -7.34 -4.14
N PRO A 13 -24.45 -7.75 -4.92
CA PRO A 13 -23.96 -6.96 -6.05
C PRO A 13 -25.00 -6.79 -7.17
N LYS A 14 -26.03 -7.64 -7.26
CA LYS A 14 -27.09 -7.53 -8.27
C LYS A 14 -28.16 -6.52 -7.88
N THR A 15 -28.51 -6.47 -6.60
CA THR A 15 -29.65 -5.67 -6.12
C THR A 15 -29.24 -4.42 -5.36
N GLY A 16 -27.98 -4.32 -4.95
CA GLY A 16 -27.50 -3.25 -4.07
C GLY A 16 -28.07 -3.31 -2.65
N LYS A 17 -28.82 -4.36 -2.30
CA LYS A 17 -29.45 -4.52 -0.99
C LYS A 17 -28.54 -5.24 0.00
N ALA A 18 -28.65 -4.85 1.25
CA ALA A 18 -27.91 -5.45 2.35
C ALA A 18 -28.35 -6.92 2.58
N LEU A 19 -27.39 -7.84 2.71
CA LEU A 19 -27.62 -9.27 2.97
C LEU A 19 -27.75 -9.57 4.46
N SER A 20 -28.76 -10.32 4.89
CA SER A 20 -29.13 -10.50 6.31
C SER A 20 -28.02 -10.99 7.28
N LYS A 21 -26.92 -11.55 6.77
CA LYS A 21 -25.82 -12.05 7.60
C LYS A 21 -24.68 -11.04 7.67
N TRP A 22 -24.38 -10.59 8.89
CA TRP A 22 -23.18 -9.79 9.19
C TRP A 22 -21.90 -10.59 9.00
N ILE A 23 -20.85 -9.92 8.55
CA ILE A 23 -19.49 -10.45 8.51
C ILE A 23 -18.72 -9.83 9.68
N HIS A 24 -18.00 -10.68 10.41
CA HIS A 24 -17.18 -10.32 11.56
C HIS A 24 -15.78 -10.88 11.34
N ASN A 25 -14.82 -10.01 11.07
CA ASN A 25 -13.44 -10.41 10.85
C ASN A 25 -12.56 -9.85 11.96
N PRO A 26 -11.84 -10.69 12.73
CA PRO A 26 -10.87 -10.17 13.66
C PRO A 26 -9.78 -9.42 12.90
N PHE A 27 -9.33 -8.31 13.46
CA PHE A 27 -8.16 -7.58 12.99
C PHE A 27 -7.14 -7.41 14.11
N ALA A 28 -5.88 -7.30 13.72
CA ALA A 28 -4.79 -6.92 14.59
C ALA A 28 -4.08 -5.69 14.02
N GLY A 29 -3.56 -4.85 14.89
CA GLY A 29 -2.86 -3.64 14.46
C GLY A 29 -2.13 -2.89 15.56
N SER A 30 -1.54 -1.77 15.18
CA SER A 30 -0.84 -0.88 16.11
C SER A 30 -1.00 0.59 15.73
N LEU A 31 -0.61 1.45 16.67
CA LEU A 31 -0.42 2.88 16.43
C LEU A 31 1.02 3.15 16.01
N SER A 32 1.22 4.27 15.31
CA SER A 32 2.51 4.91 15.13
C SER A 32 3.11 5.34 16.48
N ALA A 33 4.40 5.68 16.49
CA ALA A 33 5.06 6.16 17.71
C ALA A 33 4.42 7.46 18.26
N SER A 34 3.94 8.33 17.37
CA SER A 34 3.21 9.55 17.70
C SER A 34 1.77 9.32 18.17
N GLY A 35 1.20 8.13 17.96
CA GLY A 35 -0.17 7.80 18.35
C GLY A 35 -1.27 8.42 17.47
N ASP A 36 -0.90 9.17 16.43
CA ASP A 36 -1.82 9.90 15.54
C ASP A 36 -2.26 9.09 14.31
N ARG A 37 -1.58 7.97 14.04
CA ARG A 37 -1.82 7.09 12.90
C ARG A 37 -1.89 5.65 13.39
N GLY A 38 -2.63 4.81 12.69
CA GLY A 38 -2.65 3.39 12.95
C GLY A 38 -2.79 2.56 11.69
N ILE A 39 -2.43 1.28 11.83
CA ILE A 39 -2.51 0.30 10.76
C ILE A 39 -3.12 -0.97 11.33
N LEU A 40 -4.07 -1.56 10.59
CA LEU A 40 -4.78 -2.78 10.96
C LEU A 40 -4.75 -3.73 9.76
N ALA A 41 -4.70 -5.03 10.02
CA ALA A 41 -4.85 -6.05 8.99
C ALA A 41 -5.87 -7.11 9.39
N THR A 42 -6.61 -7.57 8.39
CA THR A 42 -7.33 -8.84 8.42
C THR A 42 -7.08 -9.57 7.10
N THR A 43 -7.54 -10.83 6.97
CA THR A 43 -7.16 -11.65 5.83
C THR A 43 -7.63 -11.03 4.50
N GLY A 44 -6.66 -10.61 3.68
CA GLY A 44 -6.87 -9.97 2.38
C GLY A 44 -7.26 -8.50 2.44
N VAL A 45 -7.14 -7.84 3.60
CA VAL A 45 -7.48 -6.42 3.79
C VAL A 45 -6.42 -5.71 4.62
N GLN A 46 -6.07 -4.51 4.16
CA GLN A 46 -5.30 -3.55 4.91
C GLN A 46 -6.20 -2.37 5.27
N PHE A 47 -6.06 -1.88 6.50
CA PHE A 47 -6.59 -0.59 6.92
C PHE A 47 -5.45 0.29 7.39
N SER A 48 -5.46 1.56 7.01
CA SER A 48 -4.68 2.59 7.67
C SER A 48 -5.62 3.69 8.15
N PHE A 49 -5.29 4.36 9.24
CA PHE A 49 -6.12 5.47 9.70
C PHE A 49 -5.28 6.58 10.31
N ARG A 50 -5.87 7.77 10.34
CA ARG A 50 -5.33 8.95 11.00
C ARG A 50 -6.39 9.52 11.94
N LEU A 51 -5.98 9.86 13.15
CA LEU A 51 -6.82 10.61 14.09
C LEU A 51 -6.85 12.08 13.64
N VAL A 52 -8.05 12.60 13.43
CA VAL A 52 -8.27 13.99 12.98
C VAL A 52 -8.95 14.86 14.04
N GLY A 53 -9.43 14.22 15.11
CA GLY A 53 -9.95 14.85 16.30
C GLY A 53 -10.04 13.85 17.45
N PRO A 54 -10.49 14.26 18.64
CA PRO A 54 -10.62 13.37 19.80
C PRO A 54 -11.60 12.21 19.58
N ASP A 55 -12.57 12.42 18.69
CA ASP A 55 -13.65 11.48 18.38
C ASP A 55 -13.77 11.20 16.87
N GLU A 56 -12.80 11.62 16.08
CA GLU A 56 -12.87 11.55 14.62
C GLU A 56 -11.60 10.93 14.04
N MET A 57 -11.77 9.99 13.11
CA MET A 57 -10.68 9.37 12.37
C MET A 57 -11.02 9.29 10.89
N GLU A 58 -9.99 9.46 10.06
CA GLU A 58 -10.04 9.11 8.65
C GLU A 58 -9.47 7.71 8.50
N LEU A 59 -10.28 6.80 7.97
CA LEU A 59 -9.90 5.43 7.64
C LEU A 59 -9.65 5.33 6.15
N GLU A 60 -8.58 4.65 5.76
CA GLU A 60 -8.35 4.09 4.44
C GLU A 60 -8.47 2.57 4.54
N MET A 61 -9.17 1.96 3.60
CA MET A 61 -9.29 0.52 3.48
C MET A 61 -8.89 0.09 2.08
N ALA A 62 -8.15 -1.02 1.96
CA ALA A 62 -7.87 -1.68 0.69
C ALA A 62 -8.08 -3.19 0.82
N SER A 63 -9.02 -3.73 0.03
CA SER A 63 -9.22 -5.18 -0.14
C SER A 63 -8.47 -5.68 -1.37
N PHE A 64 -7.59 -6.65 -1.17
CA PHE A 64 -6.74 -7.24 -2.22
C PHE A 64 -7.38 -8.45 -2.90
N LYS A 65 -8.56 -8.88 -2.44
CA LYS A 65 -9.29 -10.04 -2.95
C LYS A 65 -10.79 -9.78 -2.97
N LYS A 66 -11.54 -10.73 -3.51
CA LYS A 66 -13.00 -10.69 -3.41
C LYS A 66 -13.45 -10.89 -1.96
N LEU A 67 -14.35 -10.05 -1.47
CA LEU A 67 -14.93 -10.14 -0.13
C LEU A 67 -16.45 -10.06 -0.21
N GLY A 68 -17.15 -11.04 0.36
CA GLY A 68 -18.62 -11.08 0.32
C GLY A 68 -19.20 -11.06 -1.11
N GLY A 69 -18.46 -11.59 -2.09
CA GLY A 69 -18.84 -11.56 -3.50
C GLY A 69 -18.52 -10.25 -4.25
N LEU A 70 -18.07 -9.21 -3.54
CA LEU A 70 -17.63 -7.96 -4.13
C LEU A 70 -16.21 -8.09 -4.70
N PRO A 71 -15.91 -7.43 -5.83
CA PRO A 71 -14.54 -7.31 -6.33
C PRO A 71 -13.61 -6.59 -5.33
N PRO A 72 -12.27 -6.72 -5.49
CA PRO A 72 -11.30 -5.88 -4.78
C PRO A 72 -11.71 -4.41 -4.84
N THR A 73 -11.75 -3.74 -3.68
CA THR A 73 -12.17 -2.35 -3.57
C THR A 73 -11.36 -1.66 -2.49
N ALA A 74 -11.13 -0.37 -2.69
CA ALA A 74 -10.51 0.50 -1.70
C ALA A 74 -11.38 1.74 -1.51
N PHE A 75 -11.33 2.35 -0.34
CA PHE A 75 -12.04 3.58 -0.06
C PHE A 75 -11.47 4.31 1.15
N HIS A 76 -11.77 5.60 1.24
CA HIS A 76 -11.67 6.38 2.44
C HIS A 76 -13.02 6.52 3.12
N ALA A 77 -13.02 6.54 4.45
CA ALA A 77 -14.18 6.83 5.27
C ALA A 77 -13.81 7.80 6.38
N ALA A 78 -14.73 8.70 6.72
CA ALA A 78 -14.67 9.46 7.95
C ALA A 78 -15.49 8.71 9.01
N LEU A 79 -14.86 8.37 10.14
CA LEU A 79 -15.51 7.70 11.26
C LEU A 79 -15.58 8.65 12.45
N LYS A 80 -16.73 8.67 13.12
CA LYS A 80 -16.97 9.47 14.33
C LYS A 80 -17.40 8.57 15.47
N ARG A 81 -16.91 8.81 16.68
CA ARG A 81 -17.31 8.03 17.86
C ARG A 81 -18.81 8.24 18.13
N GLY A 82 -19.57 7.15 18.17
CA GLY A 82 -21.00 7.17 18.49
C GLY A 82 -21.90 7.83 17.43
N ALA A 83 -21.37 8.16 16.24
CA ALA A 83 -22.12 8.80 15.17
C ALA A 83 -21.59 8.39 13.79
N VAL A 84 -22.38 8.63 12.74
CA VAL A 84 -21.90 8.50 11.36
C VAL A 84 -21.03 9.72 11.03
N GLY A 85 -19.79 9.48 10.59
CA GLY A 85 -18.95 10.54 10.05
C GLY A 85 -19.44 10.96 8.66
N THR A 86 -19.34 12.24 8.35
CA THR A 86 -19.75 12.80 7.04
C THR A 86 -18.54 13.27 6.27
N VAL A 87 -18.42 12.83 5.02
CA VAL A 87 -17.49 13.43 4.05
C VAL A 87 -18.18 14.64 3.44
N SER A 88 -17.83 15.85 3.89
CA SER A 88 -18.57 17.08 3.57
C SER A 88 -17.96 17.91 2.43
N ARG A 89 -17.27 17.27 1.47
CA ARG A 89 -16.64 18.01 0.37
C ARG A 89 -17.65 18.30 -0.73
N ARG A 90 -17.73 19.58 -1.15
CA ARG A 90 -18.66 20.05 -2.18
C ARG A 90 -18.11 19.93 -3.61
N GLU A 91 -16.79 19.97 -3.77
CA GLU A 91 -16.12 19.91 -5.07
C GLU A 91 -14.92 18.98 -5.02
N TRP A 92 -14.88 17.99 -5.91
CA TRP A 92 -13.79 17.01 -6.01
C TRP A 92 -12.83 17.38 -7.15
N PRO A 93 -11.51 17.11 -7.02
CA PRO A 93 -10.59 17.28 -8.14
C PRO A 93 -11.02 16.40 -9.33
N ASP A 94 -10.94 16.97 -10.54
CA ASP A 94 -11.21 16.24 -11.77
C ASP A 94 -10.00 15.38 -12.17
N LEU A 95 -10.11 14.07 -11.96
CA LEU A 95 -9.07 13.12 -12.35
C LEU A 95 -9.23 12.61 -13.79
N SER A 96 -10.15 13.16 -14.59
CA SER A 96 -10.46 12.67 -15.94
C SER A 96 -9.23 12.51 -16.83
N GLY A 97 -9.32 11.59 -17.80
CA GLY A 97 -8.27 11.39 -18.79
C GLY A 97 -7.24 10.33 -18.41
N SER A 98 -6.07 10.43 -19.04
CA SER A 98 -5.00 9.43 -18.98
C SER A 98 -3.80 10.02 -18.25
N TRP A 99 -3.34 9.32 -17.21
CA TRP A 99 -2.20 9.70 -16.39
C TRP A 99 -1.02 8.79 -16.73
N ARG A 100 0.10 9.36 -17.16
CA ARG A 100 1.22 8.58 -17.72
C ARG A 100 2.55 8.98 -17.10
N GLY A 101 3.37 7.99 -16.82
CA GLY A 101 4.73 8.19 -16.34
C GLY A 101 5.61 6.97 -16.57
N LYS A 102 6.89 7.10 -16.24
CA LYS A 102 7.85 6.00 -16.26
C LYS A 102 8.26 5.62 -14.85
N CYS A 103 8.60 4.35 -14.68
CA CYS A 103 9.19 3.84 -13.44
C CYS A 103 10.32 2.85 -13.73
N LEU A 104 11.10 2.57 -12.69
CA LEU A 104 12.06 1.48 -12.66
C LEU A 104 11.55 0.46 -11.66
N LEU A 105 11.50 -0.81 -12.07
CA LEU A 105 11.09 -1.91 -11.21
C LEU A 105 12.31 -2.66 -10.71
N ALA A 106 12.40 -2.85 -9.40
CA ALA A 106 13.27 -3.87 -8.82
C ALA A 106 12.73 -5.26 -9.18
N GLN A 107 13.58 -6.08 -9.77
CA GLN A 107 13.35 -7.51 -9.99
C GLN A 107 14.59 -8.30 -9.54
N PRO A 108 14.48 -9.62 -9.28
CA PRO A 108 15.63 -10.45 -8.92
C PRO A 108 16.78 -10.43 -9.94
N GLY A 109 16.48 -10.17 -11.23
CA GLY A 109 17.47 -10.09 -12.31
C GLY A 109 18.08 -8.69 -12.53
N GLY A 110 17.68 -7.69 -11.75
CA GLY A 110 18.13 -6.29 -11.89
C GLY A 110 17.00 -5.30 -12.16
N LEU A 111 17.38 -4.10 -12.58
CA LEU A 111 16.43 -3.03 -12.91
C LEU A 111 15.73 -3.30 -14.24
N LYS A 112 14.40 -3.14 -14.24
CA LYS A 112 13.60 -3.17 -15.47
C LYS A 112 12.85 -1.84 -15.64
N PRO A 113 13.09 -1.08 -16.72
CA PRO A 113 12.23 0.04 -17.07
C PRO A 113 10.79 -0.43 -17.28
N SER A 114 9.83 0.40 -16.87
CA SER A 114 8.41 0.17 -17.11
C SER A 114 7.67 1.50 -17.26
N SER A 115 6.41 1.42 -17.66
CA SER A 115 5.50 2.56 -17.72
C SER A 115 4.39 2.37 -16.70
N VAL A 116 3.90 3.50 -16.19
CA VAL A 116 2.70 3.57 -15.38
C VAL A 116 1.67 4.34 -16.20
N ARG A 117 0.55 3.70 -16.53
CA ARG A 117 -0.55 4.37 -17.21
C ARG A 117 -1.86 4.05 -16.52
N LEU A 118 -2.51 5.10 -16.05
CA LEU A 118 -3.79 5.01 -15.37
C LEU A 118 -4.83 5.80 -16.18
N ASP A 119 -5.81 5.10 -16.74
CA ASP A 119 -6.89 5.71 -17.53
C ASP A 119 -8.15 5.80 -16.66
N LEU A 120 -8.63 7.01 -16.34
CA LEU A 120 -9.89 7.16 -15.61
C LEU A 120 -11.05 6.75 -16.51
N VAL A 121 -11.89 5.85 -16.01
CA VAL A 121 -13.09 5.38 -16.71
C VAL A 121 -14.34 6.07 -16.19
N ARG A 122 -14.43 6.27 -14.88
CA ARG A 122 -15.54 6.97 -14.24
C ARG A 122 -15.06 7.58 -12.93
N GLN A 123 -15.59 8.77 -12.62
CA GLN A 123 -15.54 9.37 -11.31
C GLN A 123 -16.95 9.81 -10.92
N ASP A 124 -17.33 9.52 -9.68
CA ASP A 124 -18.62 9.86 -9.11
C ASP A 124 -18.39 10.40 -7.70
N GLY A 125 -18.31 11.73 -7.60
CA GLY A 125 -17.82 12.40 -6.40
C GLY A 125 -16.39 11.96 -6.05
N GLU A 126 -16.23 11.35 -4.88
CA GLU A 126 -14.99 10.76 -4.38
C GLU A 126 -14.66 9.40 -5.00
N LEU A 127 -15.65 8.69 -5.57
CA LEU A 127 -15.47 7.31 -6.03
C LEU A 127 -14.79 7.25 -7.39
N LEU A 128 -13.86 6.32 -7.54
CA LEU A 128 -13.00 6.20 -8.72
C LEU A 128 -13.06 4.81 -9.33
N TRP A 129 -13.18 4.78 -10.66
CA TRP A 129 -12.95 3.60 -11.51
C TRP A 129 -11.85 3.94 -12.50
N MET A 130 -10.69 3.31 -12.34
CA MET A 130 -9.50 3.60 -13.14
C MET A 130 -8.91 2.30 -13.67
N ASP A 131 -8.58 2.25 -14.95
CA ASP A 131 -7.88 1.12 -15.53
C ASP A 131 -6.37 1.30 -15.33
N ASP A 132 -5.72 0.31 -14.73
CA ASP A 132 -4.28 0.14 -14.84
C ASP A 132 -3.98 -0.49 -16.21
N VAL A 133 -3.26 0.26 -17.05
CA VAL A 133 -2.95 -0.10 -18.44
C VAL A 133 -1.48 -0.41 -18.56
N TRP A 134 -1.16 -1.65 -18.93
CA TRP A 134 0.21 -2.13 -18.98
C TRP A 134 0.43 -3.11 -20.13
N SER A 135 1.69 -3.37 -20.45
CA SER A 135 2.09 -4.39 -21.43
C SER A 135 2.99 -5.43 -20.76
N PRO A 136 2.76 -6.73 -20.98
CA PRO A 136 3.63 -7.78 -20.46
C PRO A 136 5.01 -7.79 -21.16
N THR A 137 5.12 -7.20 -22.35
CA THR A 137 6.33 -7.25 -23.18
C THR A 137 7.32 -6.13 -22.86
N GLY A 138 6.94 -5.11 -22.10
CA GLY A 138 7.83 -4.02 -21.72
C GLY A 138 7.14 -2.67 -21.50
N PRO A 139 7.92 -1.59 -21.39
CA PRO A 139 7.40 -0.23 -21.30
C PRO A 139 6.49 0.11 -22.48
N LEU A 140 5.49 0.94 -22.20
CA LEU A 140 4.63 1.50 -23.23
C LEU A 140 5.39 2.56 -24.02
N THR A 141 5.32 2.43 -25.33
CA THR A 141 5.87 3.37 -26.33
C THR A 141 4.77 3.76 -27.32
N GLU A 142 5.01 4.78 -28.14
CA GLU A 142 4.10 5.15 -29.23
C GLU A 142 3.88 4.01 -30.24
N SER A 143 4.85 3.09 -30.34
CA SER A 143 4.80 1.91 -31.21
C SER A 143 4.17 0.67 -30.57
N THR A 144 3.73 0.75 -29.31
CA THR A 144 3.11 -0.40 -28.65
C THR A 144 1.75 -0.70 -29.28
N ASP A 145 1.56 -1.94 -29.76
CA ASP A 145 0.28 -2.37 -30.33
C ASP A 145 -0.84 -2.23 -29.28
N PRO A 146 -1.90 -1.44 -29.56
CA PRO A 146 -3.04 -1.30 -28.66
C PRO A 146 -3.71 -2.62 -28.28
N LYS A 147 -3.64 -3.65 -29.16
CA LYS A 147 -4.21 -4.98 -28.89
C LYS A 147 -3.37 -5.80 -27.92
N ALA A 148 -2.10 -5.46 -27.73
CA ALA A 148 -1.21 -6.10 -26.77
C ALA A 148 -1.33 -5.50 -25.35
N LEU A 149 -2.09 -4.41 -25.19
CA LEU A 149 -2.30 -3.77 -23.90
C LEU A 149 -3.28 -4.56 -23.04
N LEU A 150 -2.90 -4.77 -21.80
CA LEU A 150 -3.76 -5.30 -20.75
C LEU A 150 -4.36 -4.14 -19.96
N ARG A 151 -5.62 -4.30 -19.57
CA ARG A 151 -6.38 -3.32 -18.78
C ARG A 151 -7.00 -4.03 -17.60
N GLU A 152 -6.65 -3.58 -16.40
CA GLU A 152 -7.23 -4.10 -15.17
C GLU A 152 -7.94 -2.99 -14.42
N ARG A 153 -9.26 -3.13 -14.27
CA ARG A 153 -10.07 -2.17 -13.54
C ARG A 153 -9.69 -2.18 -12.06
N MET A 154 -9.36 -1.00 -11.55
CA MET A 154 -9.23 -0.70 -10.14
C MET A 154 -10.44 0.11 -9.65
N MET A 155 -10.79 -0.08 -8.40
CA MET A 155 -11.80 0.72 -7.70
C MET A 155 -11.20 1.33 -6.45
N GLY A 156 -11.62 2.55 -6.16
CA GLY A 156 -11.03 3.35 -5.11
C GLY A 156 -11.86 4.56 -4.74
N SER A 157 -11.29 5.39 -3.88
CA SER A 157 -11.81 6.72 -3.65
C SER A 157 -10.71 7.74 -3.39
N LEU A 158 -11.06 9.01 -3.55
CA LEU A 158 -10.31 10.14 -3.04
C LEU A 158 -10.36 10.16 -1.50
N ASN A 159 -9.32 10.69 -0.88
CA ASN A 159 -9.32 11.02 0.54
C ASN A 159 -10.24 12.23 0.82
N PRO A 160 -10.69 12.46 2.06
CA PRO A 160 -11.64 13.54 2.35
C PRO A 160 -11.14 14.95 1.97
N SER A 161 -9.83 15.17 2.05
CA SER A 161 -9.19 16.41 1.59
C SER A 161 -9.03 16.49 0.06
N GLY A 162 -9.39 15.43 -0.67
CA GLY A 162 -9.12 15.13 -2.09
C GLY A 162 -7.81 15.70 -2.60
N THR A 163 -6.76 15.48 -1.82
CA THR A 163 -5.36 15.72 -2.17
C THR A 163 -4.67 14.43 -2.62
N GLY A 164 -5.39 13.31 -2.60
CA GLY A 164 -4.92 11.99 -2.93
C GLY A 164 -6.04 10.97 -2.79
N GLY A 165 -5.67 9.70 -2.78
CA GLY A 165 -6.63 8.61 -2.60
C GLY A 165 -5.98 7.25 -2.68
N VAL A 166 -6.82 6.23 -2.68
CA VAL A 166 -6.42 4.83 -2.78
C VAL A 166 -7.29 4.12 -3.80
N MET A 167 -6.68 3.23 -4.57
CA MET A 167 -7.34 2.30 -5.48
C MET A 167 -6.76 0.90 -5.29
N THR A 168 -7.52 -0.13 -5.65
CA THR A 168 -7.01 -1.49 -5.61
C THR A 168 -7.57 -2.34 -6.74
N LYS A 169 -6.82 -3.40 -7.05
CA LYS A 169 -7.21 -4.57 -7.83
C LYS A 169 -6.64 -5.80 -7.12
N ALA A 170 -6.89 -6.99 -7.66
CA ALA A 170 -6.42 -8.23 -7.05
C ALA A 170 -4.91 -8.19 -6.79
N GLY A 171 -4.51 -8.35 -5.51
CA GLY A 171 -3.12 -8.38 -5.08
C GLY A 171 -2.34 -7.05 -5.16
N VAL A 172 -2.97 -5.94 -5.56
CA VAL A 172 -2.29 -4.64 -5.77
C VAL A 172 -3.04 -3.51 -5.07
N ARG A 173 -2.32 -2.69 -4.32
CA ARG A 173 -2.78 -1.38 -3.82
C ARG A 173 -2.05 -0.28 -4.59
N VAL A 174 -2.81 0.73 -5.00
CA VAL A 174 -2.31 1.95 -5.61
C VAL A 174 -2.72 3.12 -4.74
N GLY A 175 -1.78 3.65 -3.95
CA GLY A 175 -1.94 4.92 -3.27
C GLY A 175 -1.53 6.06 -4.20
N PHE A 176 -2.15 7.23 -4.06
CA PHE A 176 -1.71 8.38 -4.84
C PHE A 176 -1.90 9.70 -4.11
N ARG A 177 -1.08 10.68 -4.50
CA ARG A 177 -1.10 12.05 -3.99
C ARG A 177 -0.98 13.03 -5.14
N MET A 178 -1.85 14.03 -5.15
CA MET A 178 -1.80 15.13 -6.11
C MET A 178 -0.62 16.05 -5.79
N LEU A 179 0.21 16.31 -6.78
CA LEU A 179 1.33 17.25 -6.71
C LEU A 179 0.94 18.61 -7.31
N SER A 180 0.12 18.57 -8.37
CA SER A 180 -0.53 19.69 -9.03
C SER A 180 -1.81 19.19 -9.69
N SER A 181 -2.57 20.06 -10.36
CA SER A 181 -3.78 19.65 -11.11
C SER A 181 -3.51 18.65 -12.24
N ASP A 182 -2.27 18.60 -12.74
CA ASP A 182 -1.84 17.76 -13.85
C ASP A 182 -0.76 16.74 -13.48
N ARG A 183 -0.28 16.70 -12.22
CA ARG A 183 0.75 15.74 -11.77
C ARG A 183 0.34 15.04 -10.48
N MET A 184 0.66 13.75 -10.43
CA MET A 184 0.35 12.86 -9.32
C MET A 184 1.57 11.98 -9.00
N GLU A 185 1.85 11.82 -7.72
CA GLU A 185 2.73 10.76 -7.22
C GLU A 185 1.89 9.50 -7.00
N VAL A 186 2.36 8.39 -7.53
CA VAL A 186 1.73 7.07 -7.44
C VAL A 186 2.62 6.17 -6.63
N GLU A 187 2.06 5.57 -5.59
CA GLU A 187 2.61 4.46 -4.84
C GLU A 187 1.94 3.18 -5.33
N PHE A 188 2.71 2.27 -5.93
CA PHE A 188 2.21 0.99 -6.40
C PHE A 188 2.80 -0.13 -5.52
N ILE A 189 1.95 -0.95 -4.92
CA ILE A 189 2.36 -2.07 -4.06
C ILE A 189 1.66 -3.33 -4.53
N ARG A 190 2.42 -4.28 -5.08
CA ARG A 190 1.96 -5.62 -5.47
C ARG A 190 2.44 -6.64 -4.45
N MET A 191 1.50 -7.25 -3.74
CA MET A 191 1.76 -8.33 -2.77
C MET A 191 1.41 -9.72 -3.32
N ALA A 192 0.65 -9.79 -4.41
CA ALA A 192 0.27 -11.05 -5.04
C ALA A 192 0.09 -10.91 -6.56
N GLY A 193 -0.02 -12.04 -7.25
CA GLY A 193 -0.19 -12.14 -8.69
C GLY A 193 0.55 -13.34 -9.27
N GLU A 194 0.06 -13.87 -10.38
CA GLU A 194 0.69 -15.01 -11.08
C GLU A 194 1.70 -14.55 -12.15
N VAL A 195 1.47 -13.38 -12.75
CA VAL A 195 2.24 -12.89 -13.90
C VAL A 195 3.48 -12.10 -13.48
N GLU A 196 3.36 -11.22 -12.48
CA GLU A 196 4.46 -10.40 -11.98
C GLU A 196 4.75 -10.70 -10.52
N LYS A 197 6.05 -10.77 -10.18
CA LYS A 197 6.52 -10.97 -8.81
C LYS A 197 6.12 -9.80 -7.90
N PRO A 198 5.96 -10.02 -6.59
CA PRO A 198 5.77 -8.95 -5.63
C PRO A 198 6.82 -7.86 -5.77
N THR A 199 6.38 -6.62 -5.78
CA THR A 199 7.24 -5.44 -5.92
C THR A 199 6.48 -4.21 -5.47
N ALA A 200 7.21 -3.18 -5.06
CA ALA A 200 6.66 -1.86 -4.81
C ALA A 200 7.51 -0.82 -5.54
N PHE A 201 6.88 0.28 -5.94
CA PHE A 201 7.58 1.42 -6.49
C PHE A 201 6.77 2.70 -6.35
N TYR A 202 7.47 3.83 -6.43
CA TYR A 202 6.88 5.14 -6.64
C TYR A 202 7.15 5.63 -8.05
N ALA A 203 6.17 6.33 -8.62
CA ALA A 203 6.29 7.01 -9.90
C ALA A 203 5.61 8.38 -9.82
N VAL A 204 6.03 9.30 -10.68
CA VAL A 204 5.23 10.50 -10.97
C VAL A 204 4.57 10.29 -12.32
N VAL A 205 3.28 10.61 -12.40
CA VAL A 205 2.48 10.56 -13.62
C VAL A 205 1.94 11.94 -13.93
N ARG A 206 1.75 12.22 -15.23
CA ARG A 206 1.18 13.47 -15.73
C ARG A 206 -0.09 13.22 -16.53
N LYS A 207 -1.07 14.10 -16.40
CA LYS A 207 -2.33 14.07 -17.15
C LYS A 207 -2.06 14.47 -18.60
N GLY A 208 -2.48 13.63 -19.54
CA GLY A 208 -2.46 13.91 -20.99
C GLY A 208 -1.11 13.75 -21.70
N SER A 209 0.00 13.69 -20.95
CA SER A 209 1.34 13.47 -21.52
C SER A 209 2.19 12.55 -20.63
N GLU A 210 3.31 12.08 -21.14
CA GLU A 210 4.21 11.20 -20.41
C GLU A 210 5.14 11.98 -19.48
N GLU A 211 5.15 11.63 -18.19
CA GLU A 211 6.16 12.12 -17.24
C GLU A 211 7.45 11.28 -17.37
N PRO A 212 8.62 11.92 -17.54
CA PRO A 212 9.89 11.19 -17.58
C PRO A 212 10.25 10.61 -16.21
N LEU A 213 11.21 9.68 -16.19
CA LEU A 213 11.79 9.21 -14.93
C LEU A 213 12.39 10.40 -14.18
N ALA A 214 12.01 10.53 -12.89
CA ALA A 214 12.60 11.53 -12.03
C ALA A 214 14.12 11.30 -11.93
N PRO A 215 14.95 12.36 -11.99
CA PRO A 215 16.38 12.22 -11.75
C PRO A 215 16.61 11.68 -10.33
N VAL A 216 17.60 10.81 -10.20
CA VAL A 216 17.97 10.24 -8.90
C VAL A 216 18.53 11.36 -8.02
N ALA A 217 17.80 11.73 -6.97
CA ALA A 217 18.35 12.56 -5.91
C ALA A 217 19.43 11.76 -5.18
N LYS A 218 20.68 12.21 -5.16
CA LYS A 218 21.74 11.51 -4.43
C LYS A 218 21.73 11.99 -2.99
N ARG A 219 20.84 11.44 -2.13
CA ARG A 219 20.68 11.97 -0.76
C ARG A 219 20.90 10.96 0.36
N MET A 220 20.42 9.72 0.25
CA MET A 220 20.63 8.73 1.32
C MET A 220 20.95 7.33 0.78
N ASP A 221 21.97 6.72 1.37
CA ASP A 221 22.30 5.31 1.19
C ASP A 221 21.70 4.51 2.36
N LEU A 222 20.67 3.71 2.07
CA LEU A 222 19.97 2.89 3.05
C LEU A 222 20.51 1.44 3.11
N VAL A 223 21.52 1.09 2.32
CA VAL A 223 22.12 -0.25 2.34
C VAL A 223 22.64 -0.54 3.75
N GLY A 224 22.29 -1.73 4.27
CA GLY A 224 22.66 -2.14 5.61
C GLY A 224 21.59 -2.98 6.30
N THR A 225 21.89 -3.33 7.56
CA THR A 225 20.97 -4.05 8.44
C THR A 225 20.26 -3.06 9.34
N TRP A 226 18.95 -3.18 9.42
CA TRP A 226 18.07 -2.35 10.22
C TRP A 226 17.33 -3.23 11.22
N VAL A 227 17.42 -2.89 12.50
CA VAL A 227 16.78 -3.67 13.57
C VAL A 227 15.77 -2.79 14.28
N GLY A 228 14.54 -3.26 14.34
CA GLY A 228 13.46 -2.57 15.02
C GLY A 228 12.81 -3.46 16.07
N SER A 229 12.16 -2.78 17.01
CA SER A 229 11.21 -3.41 17.92
C SER A 229 9.80 -2.96 17.54
N TYR A 230 8.85 -3.86 17.73
CA TYR A 230 7.44 -3.60 17.50
C TYR A 230 6.62 -4.35 18.55
N ARG A 231 5.37 -3.92 18.70
CA ARG A 231 4.44 -4.48 19.66
C ARG A 231 3.12 -4.79 18.98
N TYR A 232 2.71 -6.06 19.01
CA TYR A 232 1.48 -6.55 18.39
C TYR A 232 0.64 -7.37 19.36
N GLY A 233 -0.67 -7.46 19.10
CA GLY A 233 -1.61 -8.15 19.98
C GLY A 233 -1.84 -9.59 19.57
N LEU A 234 -1.82 -10.49 20.54
CA LEU A 234 -2.51 -11.78 20.48
C LEU A 234 -3.89 -11.64 21.15
N SER A 235 -4.74 -12.66 21.00
CA SER A 235 -6.10 -12.64 21.56
C SER A 235 -6.14 -12.52 23.09
N ASP A 236 -5.08 -12.92 23.78
CA ASP A 236 -5.00 -13.00 25.24
C ASP A 236 -3.96 -12.05 25.87
N ARG A 237 -2.99 -11.55 25.10
CA ARG A 237 -1.90 -10.71 25.61
C ARG A 237 -1.22 -9.85 24.55
N PRO A 238 -0.55 -8.75 24.94
CA PRO A 238 0.41 -8.09 24.08
C PRO A 238 1.70 -8.90 23.92
N VAL A 239 2.36 -8.76 22.78
CA VAL A 239 3.69 -9.32 22.51
C VAL A 239 4.61 -8.22 22.00
N ASP A 240 5.76 -8.06 22.66
CA ASP A 240 6.89 -7.27 22.17
C ASP A 240 7.81 -8.20 21.36
N ALA A 241 8.20 -7.76 20.18
CA ALA A 241 9.02 -8.53 19.25
C ALA A 241 10.03 -7.64 18.53
N THR A 242 11.02 -8.27 17.92
CA THR A 242 12.01 -7.61 17.07
C THR A 242 11.88 -8.11 15.64
N SER A 243 12.19 -7.25 14.69
CA SER A 243 12.29 -7.61 13.27
C SER A 243 13.57 -7.01 12.71
N THR A 244 14.14 -7.71 11.73
CA THR A 244 15.34 -7.28 11.03
C THR A 244 15.03 -7.10 9.57
N LEU A 245 15.28 -5.91 9.05
CA LEU A 245 15.22 -5.58 7.63
C LEU A 245 16.66 -5.45 7.12
N VAL A 246 17.02 -6.16 6.06
CA VAL A 246 18.36 -6.05 5.45
C VAL A 246 18.21 -5.46 4.06
N ILE A 247 18.58 -4.20 3.86
CA ILE A 247 18.64 -3.59 2.52
C ILE A 247 19.98 -4.01 1.91
N THR A 248 19.91 -4.86 0.88
CA THR A 248 21.09 -5.51 0.29
C THR A 248 21.66 -4.75 -0.90
N ARG A 249 20.83 -3.97 -1.59
CA ARG A 249 21.23 -3.16 -2.74
C ARG A 249 20.32 -1.95 -2.85
N GLN A 250 20.90 -0.81 -3.23
CA GLN A 250 20.17 0.39 -3.59
C GLN A 250 20.74 0.96 -4.89
N GLU A 251 19.86 1.24 -5.86
CA GLU A 251 20.21 1.90 -7.12
C GLU A 251 19.29 3.10 -7.33
N GLY A 252 19.80 4.27 -6.96
CA GLY A 252 19.00 5.47 -6.85
C GLY A 252 17.87 5.30 -5.84
N ASN A 253 16.62 5.35 -6.29
CA ASN A 253 15.46 5.14 -5.43
C ASN A 253 15.09 3.66 -5.30
N ILE A 254 15.68 2.75 -6.10
CA ILE A 254 15.26 1.36 -6.16
C ILE A 254 15.96 0.54 -5.09
N LEU A 255 15.21 -0.34 -4.42
CA LEU A 255 15.67 -1.11 -3.26
C LEU A 255 15.46 -2.61 -3.45
N TRP A 256 16.47 -3.38 -3.08
CA TRP A 256 16.36 -4.81 -2.80
C TRP A 256 16.65 -5.02 -1.33
N ALA A 257 15.79 -5.79 -0.67
CA ALA A 257 15.91 -6.06 0.75
C ALA A 257 15.47 -7.48 1.08
N ASP A 258 15.77 -7.91 2.30
CA ASP A 258 15.28 -9.14 2.89
C ASP A 258 14.58 -8.82 4.21
N ASP A 259 13.37 -9.35 4.39
CA ASP A 259 12.72 -9.41 5.71
C ASP A 259 13.23 -10.65 6.45
N VAL A 260 13.88 -10.42 7.58
CA VAL A 260 14.52 -11.45 8.39
C VAL A 260 13.82 -11.54 9.74
N TRP A 261 13.24 -12.71 10.00
CA TRP A 261 12.46 -12.96 11.20
C TRP A 261 12.73 -14.37 11.73
N ILE A 262 12.51 -14.57 13.03
CA ILE A 262 12.71 -15.87 13.69
C ILE A 262 11.35 -16.43 14.02
N GLN A 263 11.08 -17.66 13.59
CA GLN A 263 9.90 -18.40 13.99
C GLN A 263 10.22 -19.23 15.25
N PRO A 264 9.59 -18.95 16.39
CA PRO A 264 9.66 -19.84 17.54
C PRO A 264 9.03 -21.19 17.19
N ARG A 265 9.64 -22.29 17.61
CA ARG A 265 9.05 -23.63 17.52
C ARG A 265 8.61 -24.09 18.90
N GLU A 266 7.51 -24.85 18.98
CA GLU A 266 7.08 -25.49 20.23
C GLU A 266 8.12 -26.52 20.72
N LYS A 267 8.88 -27.14 19.81
CA LYS A 267 10.03 -28.00 20.10
C LYS A 267 11.15 -27.79 19.09
N GLY A 268 12.39 -27.74 19.59
CA GLY A 268 13.62 -27.57 18.80
C GLY A 268 14.04 -26.11 18.62
N ASP A 269 15.13 -25.91 17.87
CA ASP A 269 15.72 -24.59 17.68
C ASP A 269 14.81 -23.68 16.84
N PRO A 270 14.78 -22.37 17.14
CA PRO A 270 14.09 -21.38 16.32
C PRO A 270 14.61 -21.41 14.88
N VAL A 271 13.70 -21.23 13.90
CA VAL A 271 14.09 -21.16 12.50
C VAL A 271 14.16 -19.71 12.07
N GLN A 272 15.30 -19.33 11.50
CA GLN A 272 15.44 -18.04 10.84
C GLN A 272 14.88 -18.11 9.43
N HIS A 273 13.97 -17.20 9.12
CA HIS A 273 13.40 -17.00 7.80
C HIS A 273 13.99 -15.76 7.16
N ARG A 274 14.06 -15.77 5.83
CA ARG A 274 14.58 -14.68 5.01
C ARG A 274 13.74 -14.58 3.74
N ASP A 275 12.90 -13.55 3.68
CA ASP A 275 12.00 -13.34 2.56
C ASP A 275 12.49 -12.17 1.70
N PRO A 276 12.85 -12.40 0.42
CA PRO A 276 13.31 -11.33 -0.45
C PRO A 276 12.18 -10.36 -0.79
N MET A 277 12.53 -9.08 -0.86
CA MET A 277 11.63 -7.97 -1.11
C MET A 277 12.21 -7.03 -2.16
N CYS A 278 11.31 -6.39 -2.90
CA CYS A 278 11.63 -5.40 -3.90
C CYS A 278 10.77 -4.16 -3.69
N GLY A 279 11.35 -3.00 -3.89
CA GLY A 279 10.73 -1.73 -3.51
C GLY A 279 11.37 -0.50 -4.13
N SER A 280 10.85 0.65 -3.74
CA SER A 280 11.54 1.91 -3.98
C SER A 280 11.24 2.95 -2.91
N LEU A 281 12.11 3.95 -2.85
CA LEU A 281 11.85 5.24 -2.23
C LEU A 281 10.93 6.08 -3.11
N SER A 282 10.25 7.03 -2.47
CA SER A 282 9.57 8.15 -3.12
C SER A 282 10.56 9.00 -3.92
N PRO A 283 10.09 9.78 -4.91
CA PRO A 283 10.94 10.71 -5.67
C PRO A 283 11.76 11.66 -4.79
N ASP A 284 11.21 12.09 -3.64
CA ASP A 284 11.87 12.99 -2.68
C ASP A 284 12.69 12.26 -1.59
N GLN A 285 12.70 10.92 -1.60
CA GLN A 285 13.37 10.03 -0.64
C GLN A 285 12.97 10.21 0.83
N THR A 286 11.80 10.77 1.09
CA THR A 286 11.28 10.93 2.47
C THR A 286 10.55 9.70 2.99
N HIS A 287 10.13 8.82 2.08
CA HIS A 287 9.41 7.59 2.39
C HIS A 287 9.68 6.53 1.33
N GLY A 288 9.21 5.32 1.55
CA GLY A 288 9.38 4.21 0.63
C GLY A 288 8.46 3.04 0.93
N ALA A 289 8.49 2.06 0.04
CA ALA A 289 7.73 0.83 0.18
C ALA A 289 8.54 -0.36 -0.33
N LEU A 290 8.41 -1.50 0.35
CA LEU A 290 8.95 -2.81 -0.01
C LEU A 290 7.81 -3.82 0.01
N ALA A 291 7.77 -4.72 -0.97
CA ALA A 291 6.76 -5.76 -1.02
C ALA A 291 7.38 -7.15 -1.12
N LYS A 292 6.70 -8.11 -0.49
CA LYS A 292 6.88 -9.55 -0.64
C LYS A 292 5.54 -10.22 -0.86
N LYS A 293 5.54 -11.54 -1.04
CA LYS A 293 4.29 -12.29 -1.18
C LYS A 293 3.47 -12.13 0.11
N GLY A 294 2.24 -11.63 -0.03
CA GLY A 294 1.28 -11.51 1.07
C GLY A 294 1.56 -10.42 2.10
N ALA A 295 2.60 -9.60 1.91
CA ALA A 295 2.95 -8.55 2.86
C ALA A 295 3.71 -7.38 2.23
N CYS A 296 3.65 -6.23 2.89
CA CYS A 296 4.44 -5.05 2.54
C CYS A 296 4.96 -4.33 3.77
N PHE A 297 6.01 -3.54 3.56
CA PHE A 297 6.50 -2.53 4.47
C PHE A 297 6.35 -1.18 3.77
N MET A 298 5.57 -0.28 4.32
CA MET A 298 5.61 1.15 3.99
C MET A 298 6.45 1.83 5.06
N PHE A 299 7.28 2.80 4.70
CA PHE A 299 8.17 3.41 5.68
C PHE A 299 8.46 4.87 5.44
N ARG A 300 8.77 5.57 6.52
CA ARG A 300 9.31 6.92 6.50
C ARG A 300 10.79 6.89 6.82
N VAL A 301 11.56 7.66 6.07
CA VAL A 301 12.96 7.94 6.34
C VAL A 301 13.01 9.10 7.32
N LEU A 302 13.42 8.83 8.56
CA LEU A 302 13.51 9.87 9.59
C LEU A 302 14.85 10.58 9.49
N ASP A 303 15.92 9.80 9.36
CA ASP A 303 17.28 10.27 9.07
C ASP A 303 18.12 9.09 8.51
N ALA A 304 19.45 9.27 8.45
CA ALA A 304 20.36 8.26 7.90
C ALA A 304 20.41 6.95 8.72
N ASP A 305 20.11 6.98 10.01
CA ASP A 305 20.20 5.84 10.91
C ASP A 305 18.85 5.37 11.46
N HIS A 306 17.75 6.07 11.15
CA HIS A 306 16.42 5.78 11.69
C HIS A 306 15.32 5.70 10.61
N LEU A 307 14.53 4.62 10.66
CA LEU A 307 13.31 4.42 9.85
C LEU A 307 12.09 4.19 10.75
N GLU A 308 10.95 4.75 10.39
CA GLU A 308 9.64 4.32 10.92
C GLU A 308 9.01 3.38 9.89
N LEU A 309 8.92 2.09 10.22
CA LEU A 309 8.27 1.08 9.37
C LEU A 309 6.82 0.87 9.79
N ALA A 310 5.95 0.67 8.81
CA ALA A 310 4.61 0.14 8.95
C ALA A 310 4.53 -1.17 8.14
N PHE A 311 4.46 -2.29 8.84
CA PHE A 311 4.28 -3.62 8.25
C PHE A 311 2.80 -3.96 8.14
N THR A 312 2.41 -4.56 7.03
CA THR A 312 1.12 -5.22 6.87
C THR A 312 1.31 -6.59 6.21
N GLY A 313 0.84 -7.65 6.85
CA GLY A 313 0.66 -8.98 6.28
C GLY A 313 -0.83 -9.29 6.16
N ILE A 314 -1.26 -9.76 4.99
CA ILE A 314 -2.69 -9.97 4.65
C ILE A 314 -3.03 -11.44 4.36
N ASP A 315 -2.08 -12.36 4.53
CA ASP A 315 -2.30 -13.79 4.30
C ASP A 315 -3.11 -14.45 5.45
N THR A 316 -3.03 -15.77 5.58
CA THR A 316 -3.83 -16.57 6.53
C THR A 316 -3.62 -16.17 8.00
N ASN A 317 -2.47 -15.60 8.34
CA ASN A 317 -2.18 -15.02 9.65
C ASN A 317 -1.93 -13.52 9.48
N PRO A 318 -2.99 -12.70 9.34
CA PRO A 318 -2.83 -11.28 9.11
C PRO A 318 -2.23 -10.61 10.34
N GLY A 319 -1.37 -9.62 10.10
CA GLY A 319 -0.69 -8.89 11.16
C GLY A 319 -0.29 -7.52 10.66
N ALA A 320 -0.39 -6.51 11.53
CA ALA A 320 0.03 -5.16 11.20
C ALA A 320 0.70 -4.52 12.40
N PHE A 321 1.80 -3.81 12.16
CA PHE A 321 2.52 -3.11 13.22
C PHE A 321 3.32 -1.94 12.67
N PHE A 322 3.53 -0.96 13.54
CA PHE A 322 4.58 0.04 13.43
C PHE A 322 5.80 -0.39 14.23
N GLY A 323 6.98 -0.03 13.74
CA GLY A 323 8.22 -0.18 14.46
C GLY A 323 9.21 0.93 14.12
N LEU A 324 10.03 1.32 15.08
CA LEU A 324 11.19 2.18 14.86
C LEU A 324 12.41 1.30 14.66
N PHE A 325 13.05 1.45 13.50
CA PHE A 325 14.18 0.63 13.08
C PHE A 325 15.43 1.49 13.07
N ASN A 326 16.47 0.98 13.74
CA ASN A 326 17.78 1.63 13.82
C ASN A 326 18.76 0.88 12.92
N ARG A 327 19.64 1.61 12.24
CA ARG A 327 20.74 1.01 11.50
C ARG A 327 21.68 0.32 12.49
N LYS A 328 21.94 -0.97 12.26
CA LYS A 328 22.92 -1.74 13.01
C LYS A 328 24.32 -1.30 12.57
N ARG A 329 25.06 -0.71 13.51
CA ARG A 329 26.47 -0.33 13.34
C ARG A 329 27.38 -1.55 13.40
#